data_AF-K2RS53-F1
#
_entry.id   AF-K2RS53-F1
#
_cell.length_a   1.000
_cell.length_b   1.000
_cell.length_c   1.000
_cell.angle_alpha   90.00
_cell.angle_beta   90.00
_cell.angle_gamma   90.00
#
_symmetry.space_group_name_H-M   'P 1'
#
loop_
_entity.id
_entity.type
_entity.pdbx_description
1 polymer ?
#
loop_
_entity_poly.entity_id
_entity_poly.type
_entity_poly.pdbx_seq_one_letter_code
_entity_poly.pdbx_strand_id
1 'polypeptide(L)'
;MTITIATAECFTHGIIAREIHAAIQGYHGEFGPKSLNLKWLKDRRGELILLCGMFIPTLSAVKSVLKVNPPQPQKLINGIKVYQEEDDLEVAVLMARAVKEITGADIGIGTTAGIGRGGISIVTDKLTVKTTSDVSADLCSSNSNQLLARQKSGIKKTFMLLESVLRHYEIEKNFKSD
;
A
#
# COMPACT_ATOMS: atom_id res chain seq x y z
N MET A 1 -18.21 14.57 -2.36
CA MET A 1 -17.92 13.34 -3.12
C MET A 1 -16.92 12.53 -2.31
N THR A 2 -17.19 11.25 -2.08
CA THR A 2 -16.32 10.40 -1.26
C THR A 2 -15.29 9.70 -2.14
N ILE A 3 -14.02 9.71 -1.74
CA ILE A 3 -12.91 8.98 -2.40
C ILE A 3 -12.74 7.63 -1.69
N THR A 4 -12.69 6.57 -2.47
CA THR A 4 -12.55 5.20 -2.00
C THR A 4 -11.12 4.68 -2.18
N ILE A 5 -10.63 3.95 -1.18
CA ILE A 5 -9.26 3.43 -1.12
C ILE A 5 -9.32 1.92 -0.90
N ALA A 6 -8.46 1.15 -1.57
CA ALA A 6 -8.25 -0.26 -1.30
C ALA A 6 -6.75 -0.61 -1.28
N THR A 7 -6.33 -1.54 -0.42
CA THR A 7 -4.91 -1.93 -0.31
C THR A 7 -4.70 -3.42 -0.54
N ALA A 8 -3.59 -3.76 -1.20
CA ALA A 8 -3.01 -5.09 -1.27
C ALA A 8 -1.56 -5.02 -0.78
N GLU A 9 -1.30 -5.64 0.36
CA GLU A 9 -0.08 -5.46 1.14
C GLU A 9 0.67 -6.78 1.33
N CYS A 10 2.01 -6.71 1.33
CA CYS A 10 2.86 -7.81 1.80
C CYS A 10 3.67 -7.35 3.00
N PHE A 11 4.83 -6.72 2.79
CA PHE A 11 5.78 -6.42 3.87
C PHE A 11 5.26 -5.38 4.89
N THR A 12 4.17 -4.67 4.57
CA THR A 12 3.47 -3.76 5.48
C THR A 12 2.35 -4.42 6.29
N HIS A 13 2.08 -5.71 6.07
CA HIS A 13 1.25 -6.57 6.92
C HIS A 13 -0.19 -6.06 7.16
N GLY A 14 -0.79 -5.34 6.21
CA GLY A 14 -2.14 -4.78 6.37
C GLY A 14 -2.19 -3.56 7.31
N ILE A 15 -1.04 -3.07 7.77
CA ILE A 15 -0.97 -1.94 8.69
C ILE A 15 -1.44 -0.66 8.00
N ILE A 16 -1.17 -0.49 6.69
CA ILE A 16 -1.61 0.71 5.97
C ILE A 16 -3.14 0.79 5.97
N ALA A 17 -3.82 -0.29 5.57
CA ALA A 17 -5.29 -0.37 5.65
C ALA A 17 -5.81 -0.09 7.06
N ARG A 18 -5.25 -0.77 8.08
CA ARG A 18 -5.67 -0.58 9.48
C ARG A 18 -5.57 0.89 9.91
N GLU A 19 -4.45 1.54 9.62
CA GLU A 19 -4.18 2.92 10.02
C GLU A 19 -5.08 3.91 9.25
N ILE A 20 -5.34 3.69 7.96
CA ILE A 20 -6.32 4.47 7.18
C ILE A 20 -7.70 4.37 7.83
N HIS A 21 -8.18 3.16 8.09
CA HIS A 21 -9.49 2.92 8.70
C HIS A 21 -9.60 3.60 10.07
N ALA A 22 -8.63 3.34 10.96
CA ALA A 22 -8.62 3.91 12.30
C ALA A 22 -8.58 5.45 12.28
N ALA A 23 -7.83 6.06 11.36
CA ALA A 23 -7.76 7.51 11.24
C ALA A 23 -9.09 8.11 10.78
N ILE A 24 -9.70 7.58 9.72
CA ILE A 24 -10.96 8.08 9.16
C ILE A 24 -12.12 7.92 10.16
N GLN A 25 -12.14 6.85 10.95
CA GLN A 25 -13.18 6.62 11.96
C GLN A 25 -12.96 7.43 13.25
N GLY A 26 -11.82 8.11 13.39
CA GLY A 26 -11.47 8.86 14.59
C GLY A 26 -11.20 7.95 15.80
N TYR A 27 -10.66 6.74 15.58
CA TYR A 27 -10.32 5.84 16.67
C TYR A 27 -9.15 6.38 17.51
N HIS A 28 -9.22 6.08 18.81
CA HIS A 28 -8.25 6.50 19.83
C HIS A 28 -7.73 5.29 20.61
N GLY A 29 -6.68 5.49 21.40
CA GLY A 29 -6.08 4.43 22.22
C GLY A 29 -5.49 3.29 21.38
N GLU A 30 -5.66 2.05 21.82
CA GLU A 30 -5.06 0.87 21.17
C GLU A 30 -5.60 0.60 19.76
N PHE A 31 -6.84 1.02 19.49
CA PHE A 31 -7.50 0.93 18.19
C PHE A 31 -7.19 2.12 17.26
N GLY A 32 -6.54 3.16 17.77
CA GLY A 32 -6.16 4.33 16.99
C GLY A 32 -4.93 4.12 16.11
N PRO A 33 -4.66 5.07 15.18
CA PRO A 33 -3.43 5.06 14.39
C PRO A 33 -2.18 5.09 15.29
N LYS A 34 -1.25 4.17 15.08
CA LYS A 34 -0.01 4.03 15.87
C LYS A 34 1.23 4.49 15.12
N SER A 35 1.17 4.48 13.80
CA SER A 35 2.38 4.55 12.98
C SER A 35 2.82 5.98 12.69
N LEU A 36 1.88 6.93 12.65
CA LEU A 36 2.11 8.34 12.30
C LEU A 36 1.03 9.26 12.88
N ASN A 37 1.34 10.57 12.97
CA ASN A 37 0.31 11.59 13.16
C ASN A 37 -0.46 11.81 11.86
N LEU A 38 -1.52 11.03 11.65
CA LEU A 38 -2.38 11.08 10.47
C LEU A 38 -3.52 12.11 10.61
N LYS A 39 -3.25 13.29 11.20
CA LYS A 39 -4.26 14.34 11.41
C LYS A 39 -4.97 14.71 10.10
N TRP A 40 -4.21 14.82 9.01
CA TRP A 40 -4.75 15.12 7.68
C TRP A 40 -5.76 14.08 7.16
N LEU A 41 -5.71 12.82 7.63
CA LEU A 41 -6.74 11.79 7.36
C LEU A 41 -7.92 11.93 8.32
N LYS A 42 -7.67 12.21 9.60
CA LYS A 42 -8.72 12.38 10.62
C LYS A 42 -9.68 13.52 10.28
N ASP A 43 -9.14 14.60 9.75
CA ASP A 43 -9.91 15.80 9.37
C ASP A 43 -10.79 15.56 8.12
N ARG A 44 -10.67 14.39 7.46
CA ARG A 44 -11.39 14.00 6.23
C ARG A 44 -12.48 12.95 6.45
N ARG A 45 -13.04 12.90 7.66
CA ARG A 45 -14.11 11.94 7.99
C ARG A 45 -15.32 12.14 7.09
N GLY A 46 -15.75 11.08 6.40
CA GLY A 46 -16.86 11.12 5.43
C GLY A 46 -16.44 11.47 3.99
N GLU A 47 -15.22 12.00 3.81
CA GLU A 47 -14.65 12.28 2.49
C GLU A 47 -13.85 11.09 1.95
N LEU A 48 -13.28 10.27 2.84
CA LEU A 48 -12.52 9.08 2.49
C LEU A 48 -13.18 7.81 3.04
N ILE A 49 -13.14 6.72 2.28
CA ILE A 49 -13.57 5.39 2.73
C ILE A 49 -12.51 4.36 2.35
N LEU A 50 -12.13 3.50 3.29
CA LEU A 50 -11.38 2.27 2.98
C LEU A 50 -12.38 1.15 2.65
N LEU A 51 -12.31 0.60 1.43
CA LEU A 51 -13.16 -0.51 1.00
C LEU A 51 -12.64 -1.85 1.54
N CYS A 52 -11.33 -2.09 1.41
CA CYS A 52 -10.68 -3.28 1.97
C CYS A 52 -9.18 -3.07 2.16
N GLY A 53 -8.61 -3.90 3.04
CA GLY A 53 -7.18 -4.13 3.12
C GLY A 53 -6.89 -5.62 3.02
N MET A 54 -6.01 -6.01 2.10
CA MET A 54 -5.66 -7.42 1.87
C MET A 54 -4.20 -7.65 2.21
N PHE A 55 -3.90 -8.63 3.07
CA PHE A 55 -2.54 -9.13 3.25
C PHE A 55 -2.32 -10.33 2.31
N ILE A 56 -1.55 -10.13 1.23
CA ILE A 56 -1.41 -11.07 0.10
C ILE A 56 0.08 -11.46 -0.09
N PRO A 57 0.70 -12.17 0.88
CA PRO A 57 2.13 -12.49 0.79
C PRO A 57 2.42 -13.58 -0.25
N THR A 58 1.51 -14.52 -0.48
CA THR A 58 1.77 -15.71 -1.31
C THR A 58 1.54 -15.48 -2.79
N LEU A 59 2.29 -16.19 -3.63
CA LEU A 59 2.09 -16.19 -5.09
C LEU A 59 0.69 -16.72 -5.46
N SER A 60 0.19 -17.72 -4.73
CA SER A 60 -1.14 -18.29 -4.96
C SER A 60 -2.24 -17.26 -4.74
N ALA A 61 -2.17 -16.46 -3.67
CA ALA A 61 -3.17 -15.45 -3.38
C ALA A 61 -3.11 -14.27 -4.36
N VAL A 62 -1.92 -13.90 -4.86
CA VAL A 62 -1.83 -12.92 -5.97
C VAL A 62 -2.60 -13.43 -7.21
N LYS A 63 -2.48 -14.71 -7.54
CA LYS A 63 -3.18 -15.28 -8.70
C LYS A 63 -4.67 -15.49 -8.47
N SER A 64 -5.08 -16.01 -7.31
CA SER A 64 -6.47 -16.40 -7.06
C SER A 64 -7.35 -15.27 -6.52
N VAL A 65 -6.80 -14.42 -5.66
CA VAL A 65 -7.54 -13.30 -5.04
C VAL A 65 -7.43 -12.06 -5.90
N LEU A 66 -6.21 -11.65 -6.26
CA LEU A 66 -5.99 -10.47 -7.10
C LEU A 66 -6.19 -10.75 -8.60
N LYS A 67 -6.40 -12.00 -9.01
CA LYS A 67 -6.71 -12.40 -10.40
C LYS A 67 -5.69 -11.89 -11.43
N VAL A 68 -4.43 -11.74 -11.03
CA VAL A 68 -3.33 -11.27 -11.87
C VAL A 68 -2.19 -12.27 -11.92
N ASN A 69 -1.43 -12.24 -13.02
CA ASN A 69 -0.24 -13.05 -13.20
C ASN A 69 1.02 -12.20 -12.95
N PRO A 70 1.67 -12.30 -11.77
CA PRO A 70 2.90 -11.58 -11.52
C PRO A 70 4.09 -12.22 -12.27
N PRO A 71 5.22 -11.50 -12.40
CA PRO A 71 6.48 -12.09 -12.85
C PRO A 71 6.88 -13.28 -11.98
N GLN A 72 7.75 -14.14 -12.51
CA GLN A 72 8.26 -15.28 -11.75
C GLN A 72 9.16 -14.78 -10.61
N PRO A 73 8.89 -15.16 -9.35
CA PRO A 73 9.76 -14.80 -8.26
C PRO A 73 11.08 -15.56 -8.35
N GLN A 74 12.14 -14.94 -7.86
CA GLN A 74 13.46 -15.59 -7.77
C GLN A 74 13.43 -16.81 -6.87
N LYS A 75 12.61 -16.74 -5.83
CA LYS A 75 12.44 -17.80 -4.85
C LYS A 75 11.06 -17.75 -4.23
N LEU A 76 10.58 -18.92 -3.80
CA LEU A 76 9.44 -19.05 -2.91
C LEU A 76 9.91 -19.51 -1.52
N ILE A 77 9.43 -18.87 -0.46
CA ILE A 77 9.60 -19.31 0.93
C ILE A 77 8.22 -19.64 1.47
N ASN A 78 7.88 -20.93 1.61
CA ASN A 78 6.54 -21.36 2.02
C ASN A 78 5.42 -20.72 1.18
N GLY A 79 5.64 -20.59 -0.13
CA GLY A 79 4.73 -19.93 -1.08
C GLY A 79 4.76 -18.40 -1.09
N ILE A 80 5.51 -17.76 -0.17
CA ILE A 80 5.76 -16.31 -0.17
C ILE A 80 6.72 -15.98 -1.31
N LYS A 81 6.34 -14.98 -2.11
CA LYS A 81 7.11 -14.50 -3.26
C LYS A 81 8.31 -13.66 -2.82
N VAL A 82 9.50 -14.00 -3.31
CA VAL A 82 10.73 -13.22 -3.12
C VAL A 82 11.19 -12.70 -4.47
N TYR A 83 11.22 -11.37 -4.59
CA TYR A 83 11.66 -10.62 -5.76
C TYR A 83 12.92 -9.80 -5.44
N GLN A 84 13.59 -9.30 -6.47
CA GLN A 84 14.49 -8.15 -6.31
C GLN A 84 13.71 -6.85 -6.33
N GLU A 85 14.36 -5.77 -5.94
CA GLU A 85 13.75 -4.45 -5.83
C GLU A 85 13.06 -3.96 -7.12
N GLU A 86 13.64 -4.24 -8.29
CA GLU A 86 13.05 -3.87 -9.59
C GLU A 86 11.71 -4.59 -9.83
N ASP A 87 11.71 -5.92 -9.66
CA ASP A 87 10.51 -6.74 -9.77
C ASP A 87 9.47 -6.38 -8.68
N ASP A 88 9.91 -6.06 -7.46
CA ASP A 88 9.04 -5.60 -6.39
C ASP A 88 8.32 -4.29 -6.76
N LEU A 89 8.99 -3.36 -7.44
CA LEU A 89 8.34 -2.14 -7.94
C LEU A 89 7.25 -2.44 -8.97
N GLU A 90 7.50 -3.37 -9.88
CA GLU A 90 6.50 -3.79 -10.88
C GLU A 90 5.33 -4.53 -10.24
N VAL A 91 5.61 -5.46 -9.34
CA VAL A 91 4.61 -6.22 -8.59
C VAL A 91 3.78 -5.29 -7.69
N ALA A 92 4.37 -4.28 -7.07
CA ALA A 92 3.62 -3.28 -6.30
C ALA A 92 2.60 -2.54 -7.18
N VAL A 93 2.99 -2.13 -8.39
CA VAL A 93 2.06 -1.50 -9.36
C VAL A 93 0.96 -2.48 -9.77
N LEU A 94 1.33 -3.73 -10.09
CA LEU A 94 0.39 -4.77 -10.47
C LEU A 94 -0.65 -5.02 -9.37
N MET A 95 -0.20 -5.14 -8.12
CA MET A 95 -1.08 -5.35 -6.96
C MET A 95 -1.99 -4.15 -6.71
N ALA A 96 -1.46 -2.92 -6.83
CA ALA A 96 -2.23 -1.69 -6.66
C ALA A 96 -3.35 -1.56 -7.72
N ARG A 97 -3.04 -1.86 -8.99
CA ARG A 97 -4.03 -1.89 -10.07
C ARG A 97 -5.09 -2.97 -9.84
N ALA A 98 -4.65 -4.18 -9.53
CA ALA A 98 -5.55 -5.32 -9.33
C ALA A 98 -6.55 -5.07 -8.20
N VAL A 99 -6.10 -4.58 -7.04
CA VAL A 99 -7.00 -4.32 -5.92
C VAL A 99 -7.97 -3.18 -6.26
N LYS A 100 -7.52 -2.13 -6.95
CA LYS A 100 -8.38 -1.03 -7.42
C LYS A 100 -9.49 -1.54 -8.34
N GLU A 101 -9.12 -2.35 -9.33
CA GLU A 101 -10.04 -2.91 -10.34
C GLU A 101 -11.07 -3.85 -9.71
N ILE A 102 -10.64 -4.75 -8.82
CA ILE A 102 -11.52 -5.72 -8.17
C ILE A 102 -12.54 -5.04 -7.26
N THR A 103 -12.16 -3.98 -6.56
CA THR A 103 -13.05 -3.29 -5.62
C THR A 103 -13.81 -2.13 -6.24
N GLY A 104 -13.43 -1.68 -7.43
CA GLY A 104 -13.92 -0.42 -8.00
C GLY A 104 -13.47 0.83 -7.22
N ALA A 105 -12.33 0.76 -6.53
CA ALA A 105 -11.85 1.91 -5.74
C ALA A 105 -11.33 3.04 -6.65
N ASP A 106 -11.36 4.28 -6.14
CA ASP A 106 -10.70 5.42 -6.77
C ASP A 106 -9.17 5.30 -6.67
N ILE A 107 -8.67 4.77 -5.54
CA ILE A 107 -7.25 4.63 -5.23
C ILE A 107 -6.93 3.19 -4.84
N GLY A 108 -5.96 2.59 -5.54
CA GLY A 108 -5.34 1.31 -5.17
C GLY A 108 -3.95 1.50 -4.60
N ILE A 109 -3.62 0.76 -3.54
CA ILE A 109 -2.29 0.76 -2.92
C ILE A 109 -1.72 -0.66 -2.95
N GLY A 110 -0.48 -0.80 -3.41
CA GLY A 110 0.23 -2.07 -3.50
C GLY A 110 1.57 -2.00 -2.79
N THR A 111 1.89 -2.99 -1.96
CA THR A 111 3.21 -3.09 -1.31
C THR A 111 3.77 -4.52 -1.38
N THR A 112 5.05 -4.65 -1.72
CA THR A 112 5.78 -5.93 -1.73
C THR A 112 7.26 -5.71 -1.43
N ALA A 113 7.93 -6.68 -0.80
CA ALA A 113 9.37 -6.60 -0.58
C ALA A 113 9.99 -8.00 -0.38
N GLY A 114 10.85 -8.41 -1.31
CA GLY A 114 11.75 -9.55 -1.19
C GLY A 114 13.12 -9.12 -0.70
N ILE A 115 14.07 -8.97 -1.63
CA ILE A 115 15.45 -8.54 -1.40
C ILE A 115 15.60 -7.08 -1.86
N GLY A 116 16.14 -6.24 -0.98
CA GLY A 116 16.29 -4.80 -1.21
C GLY A 116 15.29 -3.97 -0.41
N ARG A 117 14.93 -2.79 -0.90
CA ARG A 117 14.05 -1.83 -0.21
C ARG A 117 12.56 -2.06 -0.47
N GLY A 118 12.22 -3.00 -1.35
CA GLY A 118 10.85 -3.32 -1.73
C GLY A 118 10.19 -2.25 -2.60
N GLY A 119 8.96 -2.54 -3.03
CA GLY A 119 8.14 -1.70 -3.88
C GLY A 119 6.87 -1.23 -3.17
N ILE A 120 6.52 0.02 -3.40
CA ILE A 120 5.31 0.71 -2.94
C ILE A 120 4.71 1.39 -4.16
N SER A 121 3.41 1.20 -4.39
CA SER A 121 2.69 1.89 -5.45
C SER A 121 1.35 2.42 -4.98
N ILE A 122 0.99 3.62 -5.46
CA ILE A 122 -0.35 4.20 -5.36
C ILE A 122 -0.84 4.47 -6.78
N VAL A 123 -2.03 3.96 -7.11
CA VAL A 123 -2.62 4.02 -8.45
C VAL A 123 -4.00 4.66 -8.37
N THR A 124 -4.25 5.59 -9.27
CA THR A 124 -5.55 6.20 -9.57
C THR A 124 -5.84 6.05 -11.07
N ASP A 125 -6.97 6.56 -11.56
CA ASP A 125 -7.28 6.53 -13.00
C ASP A 125 -6.32 7.37 -13.85
N LYS A 126 -5.66 8.37 -13.25
CA LYS A 126 -4.80 9.32 -13.97
C LYS A 126 -3.33 9.17 -13.66
N LEU A 127 -3.01 8.61 -12.50
CA LEU A 127 -1.67 8.66 -11.93
C LEU A 127 -1.27 7.28 -11.40
N THR A 128 -0.04 6.90 -11.69
CA THR A 128 0.65 5.79 -11.01
C THR A 128 1.93 6.36 -10.41
N VAL A 129 2.04 6.32 -9.08
CA VAL A 129 3.28 6.68 -8.38
C VAL A 129 3.85 5.42 -7.75
N LYS A 130 5.13 5.15 -8.00
CA LYS A 130 5.87 4.04 -7.38
C LYS A 130 7.15 4.53 -6.72
N THR A 131 7.51 3.91 -5.60
CA THR A 131 8.76 4.17 -4.87
C THR A 131 9.19 2.94 -4.08
N THR A 132 10.29 3.06 -3.35
CA THR A 132 10.78 2.06 -2.40
C THR A 132 10.65 2.56 -0.96
N SER A 133 10.90 1.69 0.02
CA SER A 133 11.24 2.16 1.37
C SER A 133 12.66 2.79 1.39
N ASP A 134 13.06 3.34 2.53
CA ASP A 134 14.42 3.86 2.75
C ASP A 134 15.37 2.79 3.33
N VAL A 135 14.89 1.57 3.60
CA VAL A 135 15.65 0.54 4.31
C VAL A 135 15.73 -0.74 3.48
N SER A 136 16.95 -1.12 3.11
CA SER A 136 17.19 -2.41 2.45
C SER A 136 17.13 -3.55 3.48
N ALA A 137 16.51 -4.67 3.12
CA ALA A 137 16.49 -5.91 3.90
C ALA A 137 16.40 -7.13 2.98
N ASP A 138 16.68 -8.31 3.52
CA ASP A 138 16.53 -9.58 2.81
C ASP A 138 15.48 -10.45 3.52
N LEU A 139 14.38 -10.72 2.83
CA LEU A 139 13.30 -11.59 3.32
C LEU A 139 13.74 -13.05 3.53
N CYS A 140 14.83 -13.48 2.90
CA CYS A 140 15.43 -14.81 3.11
C CYS A 140 16.22 -14.89 4.42
N SER A 141 16.54 -13.75 5.05
CA SER A 141 17.28 -13.69 6.31
C SER A 141 16.35 -13.74 7.52
N SER A 142 16.86 -14.22 8.65
CA SER A 142 16.17 -14.18 9.95
C SER A 142 16.32 -12.83 10.68
N ASN A 143 16.76 -11.76 10.00
CA ASN A 143 16.99 -10.46 10.61
C ASN A 143 15.69 -9.67 10.81
N SER A 144 14.93 -10.04 11.84
CA SER A 144 13.65 -9.41 12.19
C SER A 144 13.74 -7.90 12.43
N ASN A 145 14.86 -7.41 12.97
CA ASN A 145 15.04 -5.98 13.22
C ASN A 145 15.10 -5.18 11.91
N GLN A 146 15.85 -5.67 10.93
CA GLN A 146 15.96 -5.02 9.63
C GLN A 146 14.66 -5.12 8.83
N LEU A 147 13.96 -6.27 8.89
CA LEU A 147 12.64 -6.45 8.28
C LEU A 147 11.60 -5.49 8.90
N LEU A 148 11.62 -5.32 10.22
CA LEU A 148 10.75 -4.39 10.93
C LEU A 148 11.08 -2.92 10.58
N ALA A 149 12.36 -2.57 10.46
CA ALA A 149 12.77 -1.24 10.04
C ALA A 149 12.30 -0.93 8.62
N ARG A 150 12.41 -1.90 7.70
CA ARG A 150 11.87 -1.80 6.33
C ARG A 150 10.36 -1.63 6.32
N GLN A 151 9.63 -2.44 7.09
CA GLN A 151 8.18 -2.30 7.24
C GLN A 151 7.78 -0.90 7.71
N LYS A 152 8.40 -0.38 8.78
CA LYS A 152 8.09 0.95 9.33
C LYS A 152 8.38 2.06 8.31
N SER A 153 9.52 1.98 7.62
CA SER A 153 9.87 2.94 6.56
C SER A 153 8.85 2.89 5.41
N GLY A 154 8.45 1.69 4.97
CA GLY A 154 7.47 1.54 3.89
C GLY A 154 6.08 2.05 4.23
N ILE A 155 5.60 1.81 5.46
CA ILE A 155 4.34 2.38 5.96
C ILE A 155 4.42 3.91 5.94
N LYS A 156 5.50 4.49 6.48
CA LYS A 156 5.70 5.94 6.49
C LYS A 156 5.69 6.54 5.10
N LYS A 157 6.45 5.97 4.17
CA LYS A 157 6.50 6.41 2.77
C LYS A 157 5.13 6.35 2.11
N THR A 158 4.41 5.24 2.31
CA THR A 158 3.07 5.09 1.72
C THR A 158 2.13 6.20 2.15
N PHE A 159 2.14 6.60 3.42
CA PHE A 159 1.30 7.71 3.90
C PHE A 159 1.73 9.07 3.34
N MET A 160 3.03 9.35 3.22
CA MET A 160 3.53 10.59 2.60
C MET A 160 3.09 10.69 1.13
N LEU A 161 3.15 9.57 0.40
CA LEU A 161 2.69 9.47 -0.98
C LEU A 161 1.17 9.62 -1.09
N LEU A 162 0.41 8.97 -0.21
CA LEU A 162 -1.04 9.05 -0.22
C LEU A 162 -1.52 10.49 0.03
N GLU A 163 -0.91 11.19 0.99
CA GLU A 163 -1.20 12.60 1.24
C GLU A 163 -0.93 13.45 0.00
N SER A 164 0.20 13.22 -0.68
CA SER A 164 0.58 13.96 -1.88
C SER A 164 -0.38 13.69 -3.06
N VAL A 165 -0.78 12.43 -3.25
CA VAL A 165 -1.75 12.02 -4.29
C VAL A 165 -3.11 12.64 -4.02
N LEU A 166 -3.59 12.64 -2.78
CA LEU A 166 -4.88 13.23 -2.42
C LEU A 166 -4.89 14.75 -2.62
N ARG A 167 -3.83 15.45 -2.22
CA ARG A 167 -3.68 16.90 -2.50
C ARG A 167 -3.74 17.19 -3.99
N HIS A 168 -3.09 16.38 -4.83
CA HIS A 168 -3.16 16.53 -6.28
C HIS A 168 -4.59 16.29 -6.81
N TYR A 169 -5.27 15.27 -6.29
CA TYR A 169 -6.66 14.95 -6.62
C TYR A 169 -7.63 16.11 -6.33
N GLU A 170 -7.38 16.87 -5.26
CA GLU A 170 -8.20 18.03 -4.88
C GLU A 170 -7.94 19.25 -5.76
N ILE A 171 -6.67 19.53 -6.04
CA ILE A 171 -6.28 20.65 -6.91
C ILE A 171 -6.93 20.49 -8.29
N GLU A 172 -6.84 19.30 -8.90
CA GLU A 172 -7.45 19.04 -10.21
C GLU A 172 -8.97 19.21 -10.24
N LYS A 173 -9.66 19.03 -9.10
CA LYS A 173 -11.11 19.21 -9.02
C LYS A 173 -11.49 20.69 -8.90
N ASN A 174 -10.72 21.47 -8.14
CA ASN A 174 -10.98 22.91 -8.01
C ASN A 174 -10.84 23.62 -9.37
N PHE A 175 -9.89 23.23 -10.22
CA PHE A 175 -9.72 23.78 -11.57
C PHE A 175 -10.81 23.37 -12.59
N LYS A 176 -11.67 22.40 -12.26
CA LYS A 176 -12.79 21.98 -13.12
C LYS A 176 -14.15 22.54 -12.67
N SER A 177 -14.15 23.33 -11.60
CA SER A 177 -15.36 23.88 -10.98
C SER A 177 -15.55 25.38 -11.27
N ASP A 178 -14.61 25.97 -12.03
CA ASP A 178 -14.65 27.34 -12.57
C ASP A 178 -14.88 27.28 -14.10
#